data_AF-A0A3C2A1L1-F1
#
_entry.id   AF-A0A3C2A1L1-F1
#
_cell.length_a   1.000
_cell.length_b   1.000
_cell.length_c   1.000
_cell.angle_alpha   90.00
_cell.angle_beta   90.00
_cell.angle_gamma   90.00
#
_symmetry.space_group_name_H-M   'P 1'
#
loop_
_entity.id
_entity.type
_entity.pdbx_description
1 polymer ?
#
loop_
_entity_poly.entity_id
_entity_poly.type
_entity_poly.pdbx_seq_one_letter_code
_entity_poly.pdbx_strand_id
1 'polypeptide(L)'
;AFEASAGISLTQEPSLLSEIRGMGGVILLAGIIAIAGLLLPKMRWTALFITSFYLLGYGLARLVSVFLDGLPSQTLVMAMSFEIVIGIIGTAMIARTFRTQLGQVSPTL
;
A
#
# COMPACT_ATOMS: atom_id res chain seq x y z
N ALA A 1 1.96 -2.45 19.94
CA ALA A 1 2.91 -3.53 19.57
C ALA A 1 3.71 -3.16 18.32
N PHE A 2 3.07 -2.86 17.18
CA PHE A 2 3.77 -2.49 15.94
C PHE A 2 4.67 -1.25 16.07
N GLU A 3 4.15 -0.10 16.50
CA GLU A 3 4.95 1.13 16.67
C GLU A 3 6.12 0.93 17.65
N ALA A 4 5.90 0.17 18.73
CA ALA A 4 6.95 -0.19 19.68
C ALA A 4 8.06 -1.05 19.04
N SER A 5 7.74 -1.94 18.09
CA SER A 5 8.75 -2.68 17.31
C SER A 5 9.55 -1.79 16.35
N ALA A 6 9.04 -0.60 16.03
CA ALA A 6 9.76 0.42 15.29
C ALA A 6 10.54 1.37 16.22
N GLY A 7 10.62 1.08 17.52
CA GLY A 7 11.29 1.93 18.52
C GLY A 7 10.50 3.19 18.90
N ILE A 8 9.22 3.28 18.52
CA ILE A 8 8.39 4.46 18.78
C ILE A 8 7.70 4.30 20.13
N SER A 9 7.96 5.26 21.02
CA SER A 9 7.25 5.38 22.31
C SER A 9 5.93 6.09 22.08
N LEU A 10 4.82 5.38 22.25
CA LEU A 10 3.47 5.95 22.11
C LEU A 10 3.01 6.57 23.42
N THR A 11 2.42 7.77 23.32
CA THR A 11 1.65 8.38 24.40
C THR A 11 0.44 7.50 24.76
N GLN A 12 0.06 7.45 26.04
CA GLN A 12 -1.12 6.70 26.50
C GLN A 12 -2.45 7.43 26.28
N GLU A 13 -2.45 8.50 25.48
CA GLU A 13 -3.65 9.28 25.15
C GLU A 13 -4.63 8.45 24.30
N PRO A 14 -5.84 8.13 24.81
CA PRO A 14 -6.78 7.24 24.12
C PRO A 14 -7.16 7.71 22.72
N SER A 15 -7.30 9.02 22.52
CA SER A 15 -7.62 9.62 21.23
C SER A 15 -6.54 9.35 20.18
N LEU A 16 -5.27 9.51 20.56
CA LEU A 16 -4.13 9.24 19.66
C LEU A 16 -4.01 7.74 19.36
N LEU A 17 -4.23 6.89 20.37
CA LEU A 17 -4.24 5.44 20.18
C LEU A 17 -5.37 5.00 19.24
N SER A 18 -6.54 5.65 19.29
CA SER A 18 -7.66 5.40 18.38
C SER A 18 -7.31 5.75 16.93
N GLU A 19 -6.69 6.91 16.70
CA GLU A 19 -6.23 7.35 15.36
C GLU A 19 -5.22 6.35 14.75
N ILE A 20 -4.18 5.99 15.51
CA ILE A 20 -3.14 5.05 15.04
C ILE A 20 -3.73 3.66 14.76
N ARG A 21 -4.60 3.16 15.65
CA ARG A 21 -5.25 1.84 15.45
C ARG A 21 -6.25 1.86 14.31
N GLY A 22 -6.95 2.97 14.11
CA GLY A 22 -7.85 3.18 12.97
C GLY A 22 -7.12 3.02 11.65
N MET A 23 -5.99 3.71 11.48
CA MET A 23 -5.12 3.52 10.30
C MET A 23 -4.57 2.09 10.19
N GLY A 24 -4.17 1.49 11.32
CA GLY A 24 -3.75 0.08 11.35
C GLY A 24 -4.83 -0.89 10.84
N GLY A 25 -6.11 -0.61 11.14
CA GLY A 25 -7.25 -1.37 10.63
C GLY A 25 -7.40 -1.29 9.11
N VAL A 26 -7.09 -0.14 8.50
CA VAL A 26 -7.09 0.03 7.04
C VAL A 26 -5.98 -0.82 6.39
N ILE A 27 -4.78 -0.84 6.97
CA ILE A 27 -3.68 -1.71 6.52
C ILE A 27 -4.09 -3.18 6.59
N LEU A 28 -4.70 -3.59 7.70
CA LEU A 28 -5.18 -4.96 7.89
C LEU A 28 -6.21 -5.34 6.81
N LEU A 29 -7.19 -4.47 6.55
CA LEU A 29 -8.19 -4.69 5.52
C LEU A 29 -7.57 -4.79 4.12
N ALA A 30 -6.60 -3.94 3.79
CA ALA A 30 -5.86 -4.02 2.53
C ALA A 30 -5.13 -5.37 2.38
N GLY A 31 -4.52 -5.87 3.46
CA GLY A 31 -3.90 -7.21 3.48
C GLY A 31 -4.92 -8.34 3.27
N ILE A 32 -6.09 -8.26 3.91
CA ILE A 32 -7.19 -9.22 3.70
C ILE A 32 -7.65 -9.22 2.24
N ILE A 33 -7.81 -8.04 1.64
CA ILE A 33 -8.19 -7.90 0.22
C ILE A 33 -7.10 -8.50 -0.68
N ALA A 34 -5.82 -8.29 -0.37
CA ALA A 34 -4.70 -8.90 -1.11
C ALA A 34 -4.79 -10.43 -1.12
N ILE A 35 -4.98 -11.03 0.06
CA ILE A 35 -5.11 -12.48 0.25
C ILE A 35 -6.38 -12.99 -0.46
N ALA A 36 -7.50 -12.27 -0.35
CA ALA A 36 -8.73 -12.62 -1.05
C ALA A 36 -8.53 -12.63 -2.57
N GLY A 37 -7.78 -11.68 -3.13
CA GLY A 37 -7.42 -11.68 -4.55
C GLY A 37 -6.53 -12.85 -4.97
N LEU A 38 -5.68 -13.33 -4.07
CA LEU A 38 -4.87 -14.53 -4.30
C LEU A 38 -5.74 -15.80 -4.38
N LEU A 39 -6.69 -15.94 -3.45
CA LEU A 39 -7.54 -17.13 -3.32
C LEU A 39 -8.75 -17.14 -4.28
N LEU A 40 -9.27 -15.97 -4.64
CA LEU A 40 -10.50 -15.81 -5.42
C LEU A 40 -10.18 -15.16 -6.78
N PRO A 41 -10.13 -15.92 -7.90
CA PRO A 41 -9.77 -15.39 -9.21
C PRO A 41 -10.61 -14.19 -9.66
N LYS A 42 -11.90 -14.16 -9.29
CA LYS A 42 -12.83 -13.07 -9.60
C LYS A 42 -12.45 -11.74 -8.93
N MET A 43 -11.69 -11.77 -7.83
CA MET A 43 -11.28 -10.58 -7.08
C MET A 43 -9.87 -10.10 -7.45
N ARG A 44 -9.13 -10.82 -8.29
CA ARG A 44 -7.71 -10.50 -8.62
C ARG A 44 -7.52 -9.06 -9.07
N TRP A 45 -8.37 -8.58 -9.99
CA TRP A 45 -8.28 -7.22 -10.50
C TRP A 45 -8.52 -6.17 -9.42
N THR A 46 -9.58 -6.33 -8.65
CA THR A 46 -9.92 -5.42 -7.54
C THR A 46 -8.84 -5.42 -6.47
N ALA A 47 -8.35 -6.60 -6.09
CA ALA A 47 -7.31 -6.74 -5.09
C ALA A 47 -5.99 -6.12 -5.55
N LEU A 48 -5.57 -6.38 -6.79
CA LEU A 48 -4.38 -5.78 -7.37
C LEU A 48 -4.51 -4.26 -7.39
N PHE A 49 -5.63 -3.72 -7.85
CA PHE A 49 -5.85 -2.27 -7.88
C PHE A 49 -5.78 -1.64 -6.49
N ILE A 50 -6.60 -2.11 -5.55
CA ILE A 50 -6.68 -1.54 -4.20
C ILE A 50 -5.32 -1.60 -3.51
N THR A 51 -4.66 -2.76 -3.52
CA THR A 51 -3.40 -2.95 -2.78
C THR A 51 -2.24 -2.17 -3.39
N SER A 52 -2.16 -2.10 -4.72
CA SER A 52 -1.09 -1.35 -5.41
C SER A 52 -1.17 0.14 -5.11
N PHE A 53 -2.35 0.73 -5.29
CA PHE A 53 -2.53 2.17 -5.04
C PHE A 53 -2.47 2.51 -3.56
N TYR A 54 -2.94 1.62 -2.67
CA TYR A 54 -2.80 1.80 -1.23
C TYR A 54 -1.34 1.85 -0.80
N LEU A 55 -0.54 0.83 -1.16
CA LEU A 55 0.87 0.75 -0.78
C LEU A 55 1.69 1.86 -1.42
N LEU A 56 1.46 2.17 -2.70
CA LEU A 56 2.16 3.26 -3.36
C LEU A 56 1.83 4.61 -2.74
N GLY A 57 0.55 4.89 -2.49
CA GLY A 57 0.11 6.13 -1.87
C GLY A 57 0.67 6.30 -0.45
N TYR A 58 0.65 5.23 0.35
CA TYR A 58 1.18 5.24 1.71
C TYR A 58 2.69 5.44 1.73
N GLY A 59 3.44 4.74 0.87
CA GLY A 59 4.88 4.91 0.73
C GLY A 59 5.28 6.30 0.24
N LEU A 60 4.53 6.89 -0.72
CA LEU A 60 4.75 8.26 -1.18
C LEU A 60 4.44 9.29 -0.10
N ALA A 61 3.37 9.11 0.68
CA ALA A 61 3.05 9.99 1.79
C ALA A 61 4.15 9.97 2.86
N ARG A 62 4.71 8.79 3.16
CA ARG A 62 5.88 8.67 4.04
C ARG A 62 7.12 9.32 3.44
N LEU A 63 7.35 9.21 2.15
CA LEU A 63 8.46 9.88 1.49
C LEU A 63 8.35 11.40 1.64
N VAL A 64 7.15 11.96 1.48
CA VAL A 64 6.88 13.38 1.74
C VAL A 64 7.17 13.72 3.21
N SER A 65 6.69 12.91 4.16
CA SER A 65 6.99 13.11 5.59
C SER A 65 8.49 13.03 5.87
N VAL A 66 9.27 12.17 5.21
CA VAL A 66 10.74 12.15 5.34
C VAL A 66 11.37 13.49 4.93
N PHE A 67 10.86 14.10 3.87
CA PHE A 67 11.34 15.42 3.42
C PHE A 67 10.96 16.56 4.37
N LEU A 68 9.81 16.45 5.05
CA LEU A 68 9.28 17.51 5.92
C LEU A 68 9.74 17.37 7.38
N ASP A 69 9.69 16.15 7.90
CA ASP A 69 9.83 15.81 9.32
C ASP A 69 11.16 15.11 9.63
N GLY A 70 11.90 14.67 8.59
CA GLY A 70 13.17 13.97 8.70
C GLY A 70 13.06 12.44 8.69
N LEU A 71 14.19 11.76 8.83
CA LEU A 71 14.26 10.30 8.70
C LEU A 71 13.64 9.59 9.92
N PRO A 72 12.66 8.68 9.71
CA PRO A 72 12.10 7.86 10.76
C PRO A 72 13.03 6.70 11.13
N SER A 73 12.59 5.84 12.05
CA SER A 73 13.35 4.66 12.45
C SER A 73 13.64 3.71 11.27
N GLN A 74 14.72 2.93 11.39
CA GLN A 74 15.16 2.02 10.33
C GLN A 74 14.07 1.02 9.89
N THR A 75 13.26 0.55 10.83
CA THR A 75 12.10 -0.34 10.55
C THR A 75 11.08 0.35 9.64
N LEU A 76 10.79 1.63 9.87
CA LEU A 76 9.87 2.40 9.04
C LEU A 76 10.44 2.72 7.66
N VAL A 77 11.75 2.98 7.56
CA VAL A 77 12.42 3.18 6.26
C VAL A 77 12.38 1.90 5.43
N MET A 78 12.60 0.72 6.05
CA MET A 78 12.44 -0.57 5.38
C MET A 78 10.99 -0.78 4.91
N ALA A 79 10.00 -0.53 5.79
CA ALA A 79 8.59 -0.64 5.44
C ALA A 79 8.23 0.26 4.26
N MET A 80 8.64 1.54 4.29
CA MET A 80 8.46 2.49 3.19
C MET A 80 9.06 1.99 1.87
N SER A 81 10.24 1.39 1.93
CA SER A 81 10.90 0.82 0.75
C SER A 81 10.06 -0.31 0.14
N PHE A 82 9.54 -1.21 0.97
CA PHE A 82 8.64 -2.28 0.50
C PHE A 82 7.32 -1.73 -0.05
N GLU A 83 6.71 -0.75 0.63
CA GLU A 83 5.47 -0.09 0.21
C GLU A 83 5.60 0.49 -1.21
N ILE A 84 6.69 1.23 -1.47
CA ILE A 84 6.97 1.82 -2.79
C ILE A 84 7.24 0.75 -3.84
N VAL A 85 8.11 -0.24 -3.56
CA VAL A 85 8.49 -1.26 -4.54
C VAL A 85 7.27 -2.10 -4.94
N ILE A 86 6.50 -2.59 -3.97
CA ILE A 86 5.30 -3.41 -4.23
C ILE A 86 4.25 -2.57 -4.96
N GLY A 87 4.04 -1.33 -4.54
CA GLY A 87 3.13 -0.40 -5.20
C GLY A 87 3.48 -0.18 -6.67
N ILE A 88 4.75 0.10 -6.99
CA ILE A 88 5.23 0.28 -8.36
C ILE A 88 5.02 -0.99 -9.20
N ILE A 89 5.37 -2.17 -8.67
CA ILE A 89 5.19 -3.43 -9.38
C ILE A 89 3.72 -3.64 -9.73
N GLY A 90 2.83 -3.46 -8.75
CA GLY A 90 1.41 -3.63 -8.93
C GLY A 90 0.81 -2.63 -9.94
N THR A 91 1.16 -1.35 -9.84
CA THR A 91 0.75 -0.33 -10.81
C THR A 91 1.29 -0.64 -12.22
N ALA A 92 2.52 -1.14 -12.34
CA ALA A 92 3.08 -1.55 -13.62
C ALA A 92 2.33 -2.76 -14.23
N MET A 93 1.91 -3.74 -13.41
CA MET A 93 1.08 -4.86 -13.87
C MET A 93 -0.29 -4.39 -14.37
N ILE A 94 -0.90 -3.45 -13.66
CA ILE A 94 -2.16 -2.81 -14.08
C ILE A 94 -1.97 -2.11 -15.43
N ALA A 95 -0.95 -1.24 -15.56
CA ALA A 95 -0.67 -0.50 -16.78
C ALA A 95 -0.38 -1.40 -18.00
N ARG A 96 0.34 -2.51 -17.80
CA ARG A 96 0.60 -3.50 -18.85
C ARG A 96 -0.70 -4.14 -19.36
N THR A 97 -1.61 -4.49 -18.47
CA THR A 97 -2.86 -5.13 -18.89
C THR A 97 -3.76 -4.18 -19.68
N PHE A 98 -3.83 -2.90 -19.29
CA PHE A 98 -4.55 -1.89 -20.07
C PHE A 98 -3.97 -1.71 -21.49
N ARG A 99 -2.64 -1.73 -21.63
CA ARG A 99 -1.99 -1.63 -22.95
C ARG A 99 -2.31 -2.83 -23.85
N THR A 100 -2.32 -4.03 -23.30
CA THR A 100 -2.66 -5.25 -24.05
C THR A 100 -4.09 -5.20 -24.58
N GLN A 101 -5.04 -4.66 -23.80
CA GLN A 101 -6.43 -4.54 -24.24
C GLN A 101 -6.59 -3.52 -25.39
N LEU A 102 -5.89 -2.39 -25.34
CA LEU A 102 -5.94 -1.37 -26.39
C LEU A 102 -5.32 -1.85 -27.71
N GLY A 103 -4.28 -2.69 -27.65
CA GLY A 103 -3.65 -3.26 -28.85
C GLY A 103 -4.52 -4.29 -29.60
N GLN A 104 -5.52 -4.88 -28.95
CA GLN A 104 -6.45 -5.82 -29.58
C GLN A 104 -7.63 -5.13 -30.27
N VAL A 105 -7.83 -3.84 -30.05
CA VAL A 105 -8.83 -3.01 -30.76
C VAL A 105 -8.16 -2.39 -31.99
N SER A 106 -7.73 -3.21 -32.95
CA SER A 106 -7.43 -2.74 -34.31
C SER A 106 -8.65 -3.01 -35.19
N PRO A 107 -9.06 -2.03 -36.03
CA PRO A 107 -10.35 -2.05 -36.69
C PRO A 107 -10.36 -3.15 -37.75
N THR A 108 -11.31 -4.09 -37.62
CA THR A 108 -11.77 -4.87 -38.76
C THR A 108 -12.47 -3.89 -39.72
N LEU A 109 -11.70 -3.34 -40.67
CA LEU A 109 -12.21 -2.75 -41.92
C LEU A 109 -12.15 -3.83 -43.00
#